data_AF-A0A816PKC3-F1
#
_entry.id   AF-A0A816PKC3-F1
#
_cell.length_a   1.000
_cell.length_b   1.000
_cell.length_c   1.000
_cell.angle_alpha   90.00
_cell.angle_beta   90.00
_cell.angle_gamma   90.00
#
_symmetry.space_group_name_H-M   'P 1'
#
loop_
_entity.id
_entity.type
_entity.pdbx_description
1 polymer ?
#
loop_
_entity_poly.entity_id
_entity_poly.type
_entity_poly.pdbx_seq_one_letter_code
_entity_poly.pdbx_strand_id
1 'polypeptide(L)'
;MFGKLTTDLCTMLVQALFDDPHLQNTCYRCICRVNFVKDENVITNLQEYLKSNSMNARYVSCKLLLHLSQRPNVIDLEQVQKIFGEIMQDPTSTEDLWLIVEQGGANIKSIYYNAGQLKDAVYTLLANHLLGDVNGDKVTIDRETNSQSIQQQDFVASEKAA
;
A
#
# COMPACT_ATOMS: atom_id res chain seq x y z
N MET A 1 -16.08 23.20 13.70
CA MET A 1 -16.20 23.36 12.23
C MET A 1 -15.02 22.71 11.47
N PHE A 2 -13.79 22.75 11.98
CA PHE A 2 -12.63 22.10 11.34
C PHE A 2 -12.68 20.55 11.30
N GLY A 3 -13.21 19.88 12.32
CA GLY A 3 -13.26 18.41 12.36
C GLY A 3 -14.07 17.79 11.20
N LYS A 4 -15.19 18.40 10.83
CA LYS A 4 -16.03 17.93 9.71
C LYS A 4 -15.33 18.06 8.35
N LEU A 5 -14.63 19.18 8.12
CA LEU A 5 -13.86 19.39 6.89
C LEU A 5 -12.72 18.37 6.77
N THR A 6 -12.05 18.04 7.89
CA THR A 6 -11.00 17.02 7.92
C THR A 6 -11.55 15.62 7.62
N THR A 7 -12.71 15.27 8.17
CA THR A 7 -13.44 14.03 7.84
C THR A 7 -13.78 13.99 6.35
N ASP A 8 -14.43 15.03 5.82
CA ASP A 8 -14.88 15.07 4.43
C ASP A 8 -13.69 14.94 3.46
N LEU A 9 -12.56 15.60 3.78
CA LEU A 9 -11.31 15.46 3.04
C LEU A 9 -10.73 14.03 3.13
N CYS A 10 -10.71 13.42 4.31
CA CYS A 10 -10.20 12.06 4.46
C CYS A 10 -11.06 11.04 3.72
N THR A 11 -12.39 11.19 3.75
CA THR A 11 -13.31 10.37 2.97
C THR A 11 -13.07 10.53 1.47
N MET A 12 -12.92 11.77 0.99
CA MET A 12 -12.61 12.05 -0.42
C MET A 12 -11.25 11.49 -0.84
N LEU A 13 -10.22 11.64 0.00
CA LEU A 13 -8.89 11.07 -0.26
C LEU A 13 -8.92 9.54 -0.24
N VAL A 14 -9.67 8.94 0.68
CA VAL A 14 -9.86 7.49 0.70
C VAL A 14 -10.50 7.07 -0.60
N GLN A 15 -11.61 7.67 -1.01
CA GLN A 15 -12.25 7.39 -2.31
C GLN A 15 -11.26 7.53 -3.50
N ALA A 16 -10.45 8.59 -3.51
CA ALA A 16 -9.48 8.87 -4.57
C ALA A 16 -8.29 7.88 -4.62
N LEU A 17 -7.96 7.17 -3.53
CA LEU A 17 -6.94 6.10 -3.55
C LEU A 17 -7.31 4.99 -4.55
N PHE A 18 -8.59 4.84 -4.86
CA PHE A 18 -9.10 3.70 -5.61
C PHE A 18 -9.31 3.99 -7.09
N ASP A 19 -9.42 5.26 -7.47
CA ASP A 19 -9.67 5.69 -8.86
C ASP A 19 -8.39 5.72 -9.70
N ASP A 20 -7.26 6.09 -9.10
CA ASP A 20 -6.00 6.27 -9.83
C ASP A 20 -4.78 5.74 -9.03
N PRO A 21 -4.10 4.69 -9.53
CA PRO A 21 -2.86 4.19 -8.96
C PRO A 21 -1.75 5.24 -8.77
N HIS A 22 -1.69 6.29 -9.59
CA HIS A 22 -0.73 7.39 -9.43
C HIS A 22 -1.09 8.30 -8.26
N LEU A 23 -2.37 8.44 -7.94
CA LEU A 23 -2.83 9.23 -6.79
C LEU A 23 -2.69 8.47 -5.47
N GLN A 24 -2.50 7.14 -5.50
CA GLN A 24 -2.43 6.30 -4.29
C GLN A 24 -1.36 6.76 -3.30
N ASN A 25 -0.13 6.97 -3.78
CA ASN A 25 0.98 7.40 -2.92
C ASN A 25 0.75 8.79 -2.33
N THR A 26 0.21 9.71 -3.13
CA THR A 26 -0.09 11.08 -2.71
C THR A 26 -1.21 11.08 -1.66
N CYS A 27 -2.33 10.40 -1.93
CA CYS A 27 -3.45 10.30 -1.00
C CYS A 27 -3.04 9.60 0.30
N TYR A 28 -2.26 8.51 0.21
CA TYR A 28 -1.68 7.84 1.39
C TYR A 28 -0.85 8.80 2.23
N ARG A 29 0.09 9.53 1.62
CA ARG A 29 0.91 10.53 2.31
C ARG A 29 0.07 11.63 2.95
N CYS A 30 -0.99 12.09 2.28
CA CYS A 30 -1.91 13.08 2.83
C CYS A 30 -2.63 12.54 4.07
N ILE A 31 -3.27 11.36 3.98
CA ILE A 31 -4.01 10.75 5.09
C ILE A 31 -3.09 10.51 6.29
N CYS A 32 -1.87 10.00 6.05
CA CYS A 32 -0.91 9.74 7.12
C CYS A 32 -0.48 11.00 7.88
N ARG A 33 -0.50 12.17 7.23
CA ARG A 33 -0.14 13.48 7.81
C ARG A 33 -1.30 14.18 8.53
N VAL A 34 -2.55 13.81 8.25
CA VAL A 34 -3.70 14.39 8.95
C VAL A 34 -3.68 13.91 10.39
N ASN A 35 -3.41 14.78 11.37
CA ASN A 35 -3.21 14.39 12.78
C ASN A 35 -4.44 13.80 13.49
N PHE A 36 -5.65 13.94 12.93
CA PHE A 36 -6.87 13.48 13.59
C PHE A 36 -7.89 12.95 12.58
N VAL A 37 -8.13 11.64 12.60
CA VAL A 37 -9.24 10.98 11.92
C VAL A 37 -9.84 9.98 12.90
N LYS A 38 -10.61 10.49 13.87
CA LYS A 38 -11.49 9.64 14.68
C LYS A 38 -12.84 9.60 13.99
N ASP A 39 -12.86 9.03 12.79
CA ASP A 39 -14.08 8.90 12.00
C ASP A 39 -14.30 7.44 11.64
N GLU A 40 -15.36 6.86 12.22
CA GLU A 40 -15.76 5.49 11.95
C GLU A 40 -16.04 5.28 10.46
N ASN A 41 -16.52 6.30 9.72
CA ASN A 41 -16.77 6.18 8.29
C ASN A 41 -15.47 5.96 7.50
N VAL A 42 -14.36 6.56 7.92
CA VAL A 42 -13.06 6.33 7.25
C VAL A 42 -12.61 4.89 7.46
N ILE A 43 -12.78 4.35 8.67
CA ILE A 43 -12.45 2.96 8.98
C ILE A 43 -13.37 2.01 8.22
N THR A 44 -14.68 2.27 8.21
CA THR A 44 -15.68 1.49 7.48
C THR A 44 -15.37 1.46 5.99
N ASN A 45 -15.08 2.62 5.38
CA ASN A 45 -14.68 2.70 3.98
C ASN A 45 -13.45 1.83 3.73
N LEU A 46 -12.38 2.00 4.51
CA LEU A 46 -11.17 1.19 4.38
C LEU A 46 -11.45 -0.32 4.46
N GLN A 47 -12.35 -0.74 5.36
CA GLN A 47 -12.77 -2.14 5.50
C GLN A 47 -13.61 -2.64 4.32
N GLU A 48 -14.46 -1.81 3.72
CA GLU A 48 -15.18 -2.18 2.50
C GLU A 48 -14.22 -2.44 1.34
N TYR A 49 -13.17 -1.63 1.21
CA TYR A 49 -12.16 -1.78 0.16
C TYR A 49 -11.28 -3.02 0.32
N LEU A 50 -11.22 -3.63 1.51
CA LEU A 50 -10.57 -4.93 1.71
C LEU A 50 -11.24 -6.06 0.92
N LYS A 51 -12.49 -5.86 0.50
CA LYS A 51 -13.30 -6.77 -0.33
C LYS A 51 -13.26 -6.42 -1.82
N SER A 52 -12.45 -5.43 -2.22
CA SER A 52 -12.31 -5.02 -3.62
C SER A 52 -11.59 -6.08 -4.45
N ASN A 53 -11.90 -6.16 -5.75
CA ASN A 53 -11.15 -7.00 -6.71
C ASN A 53 -9.73 -6.45 -7.00
N SER A 54 -9.43 -5.22 -6.59
CA SER A 54 -8.11 -4.61 -6.81
C SER A 54 -7.15 -4.96 -5.67
N MET A 55 -6.11 -5.77 -5.95
CA MET A 55 -5.08 -6.10 -4.96
C MET A 55 -4.39 -4.84 -4.39
N ASN A 56 -4.17 -3.82 -5.23
CA ASN A 56 -3.61 -2.54 -4.80
C ASN A 56 -4.52 -1.83 -3.81
N ALA A 57 -5.82 -1.78 -4.09
CA ALA A 57 -6.80 -1.19 -3.17
C ALA A 57 -6.77 -1.88 -1.81
N ARG A 58 -6.79 -3.22 -1.80
CA ARG A 58 -6.72 -4.02 -0.58
C ARG A 58 -5.42 -3.76 0.19
N TYR A 59 -4.28 -3.75 -0.49
CA TYR A 59 -2.97 -3.50 0.12
C TYR A 59 -2.88 -2.10 0.74
N VAL A 60 -3.32 -1.07 0.02
CA VAL A 60 -3.33 0.31 0.51
C VAL A 60 -4.24 0.45 1.72
N SER A 61 -5.42 -0.18 1.71
CA SER A 61 -6.32 -0.22 2.87
C SER A 61 -5.66 -0.86 4.09
N CYS A 62 -4.98 -2.00 3.91
CA CYS A 62 -4.18 -2.61 4.98
C CYS A 62 -3.15 -1.60 5.54
N LYS A 63 -2.37 -0.97 4.66
CA LYS A 63 -1.35 0.02 5.06
C LYS A 63 -1.92 1.19 5.84
N LEU A 64 -3.10 1.68 5.47
CA LEU A 64 -3.78 2.76 6.18
C LEU A 64 -4.34 2.31 7.53
N LEU A 65 -4.97 1.13 7.60
CA LEU A 65 -5.47 0.58 8.87
C LEU A 65 -4.33 0.39 9.88
N LEU A 66 -3.17 -0.10 9.43
CA LEU A 66 -1.98 -0.25 10.27
C LEU A 66 -1.37 1.10 10.68
N HIS A 67 -1.41 2.11 9.82
CA HIS A 67 -1.00 3.47 10.20
C HIS A 67 -1.95 4.07 11.24
N LEU A 68 -3.25 3.86 11.07
CA LEU A 68 -4.27 4.35 12.00
C LEU A 68 -4.22 3.65 13.35
N SER A 69 -3.76 2.39 13.43
CA SER A 69 -3.62 1.69 14.72
C SER A 69 -2.48 2.19 15.60
N GLN A 70 -1.55 2.96 15.03
CA GLN A 70 -0.52 3.67 15.79
C GLN A 70 -1.09 4.88 16.55
N ARG A 71 -2.36 5.24 16.28
CA ARG A 71 -3.01 6.40 16.88
C ARG A 71 -3.94 5.97 18.00
N PRO A 72 -3.84 6.59 19.19
CA PRO A 72 -4.73 6.26 20.30
C PRO A 72 -6.21 6.45 19.94
N ASN A 73 -7.05 5.49 20.28
CA ASN A 73 -8.52 5.57 20.16
C ASN A 73 -9.09 5.67 18.73
N VAL A 74 -8.37 5.20 17.71
CA VAL A 74 -8.88 5.12 16.33
C VAL A 74 -9.27 3.67 15.98
N ILE A 75 -8.29 2.77 15.94
CA ILE A 75 -8.48 1.33 15.74
C ILE A 75 -7.38 0.60 16.50
N ASP A 76 -7.72 -0.47 17.23
CA ASP A 76 -6.72 -1.18 18.02
C ASP A 76 -5.88 -2.10 17.15
N LEU A 77 -4.60 -2.25 17.50
CA LEU A 77 -3.66 -3.11 16.76
C LEU A 77 -4.15 -4.56 16.69
N GLU A 78 -4.79 -5.07 17.75
CA GLU A 78 -5.37 -6.42 17.77
C GLU A 78 -6.47 -6.57 16.72
N GLN A 79 -7.30 -5.54 16.52
CA GLN A 79 -8.32 -5.54 15.47
C GLN A 79 -7.67 -5.54 14.07
N VAL A 80 -6.61 -4.76 13.87
CA VAL A 80 -5.86 -4.77 12.61
C VAL A 80 -5.22 -6.14 12.35
N GLN A 81 -4.64 -6.77 13.36
CA GLN A 81 -4.06 -8.11 13.23
C GLN A 81 -5.11 -9.14 12.82
N LYS A 82 -6.31 -9.09 13.41
CA LYS A 82 -7.41 -9.96 13.02
C LYS A 82 -7.81 -9.76 11.55
N ILE A 83 -8.02 -8.50 11.14
CA ILE A 83 -8.36 -8.15 9.75
C ILE A 83 -7.28 -8.66 8.79
N PHE A 84 -6.01 -8.48 9.13
CA PHE A 84 -4.90 -8.92 8.29
C PHE A 84 -4.83 -10.45 8.21
N GLY A 85 -5.12 -11.15 9.30
CA GLY A 85 -5.25 -12.60 9.32
C GLY A 85 -6.34 -13.09 8.36
N GLU A 86 -7.48 -12.41 8.30
CA GLU A 86 -8.55 -12.70 7.34
C GLU A 86 -8.07 -12.51 5.89
N ILE A 87 -7.34 -11.43 5.60
CA ILE A 87 -6.75 -11.19 4.27
C ILE A 87 -5.72 -12.26 3.89
N MET A 88 -4.89 -12.71 4.82
CA MET A 88 -3.89 -13.75 4.55
C MET A 88 -4.52 -15.12 4.27
N GLN A 89 -5.71 -15.37 4.83
CA GLN A 89 -6.46 -16.62 4.63
C GLN A 89 -7.41 -16.57 3.42
N ASP A 90 -7.67 -15.37 2.88
CA ASP A 90 -8.50 -15.21 1.69
C ASP A 90 -7.83 -15.83 0.45
N PRO A 91 -8.49 -16.80 -0.22
CA PRO A 91 -7.96 -17.43 -1.43
C PRO A 91 -7.60 -16.44 -2.55
N THR A 92 -8.33 -15.32 -2.66
CA THR A 92 -8.09 -14.29 -3.68
C THR A 92 -6.82 -13.48 -3.41
N SER A 93 -6.30 -13.51 -2.19
CA SER A 93 -5.03 -12.84 -1.82
C SER A 93 -3.78 -13.55 -2.36
N THR A 94 -3.95 -14.61 -3.13
CA THR A 94 -2.87 -15.28 -3.87
C THR A 94 -2.56 -14.61 -5.21
N GLU A 95 -3.38 -13.64 -5.63
CA GLU A 95 -3.13 -12.83 -6.82
C GLU A 95 -1.92 -11.91 -6.67
N ASP A 96 -1.27 -11.64 -7.79
CA ASP A 96 -0.09 -10.78 -7.86
C ASP A 96 -0.43 -9.32 -7.55
N LEU A 97 0.34 -8.74 -6.63
CA LEU A 97 0.26 -7.34 -6.23
C LEU A 97 1.28 -6.52 -7.04
N TRP A 98 0.80 -5.49 -7.73
CA TRP A 98 1.65 -4.61 -8.55
C TRP A 98 1.67 -3.19 -7.98
N LEU A 99 2.75 -2.82 -7.33
CA LEU A 99 2.88 -1.53 -6.65
C LEU A 99 3.57 -0.49 -7.53
N ILE A 100 3.21 0.77 -7.33
CA ILE A 100 3.84 1.92 -8.01
C ILE A 100 4.77 2.62 -7.05
N VAL A 101 6.02 2.81 -7.47
CA VAL A 101 6.98 3.71 -6.81
C VAL A 101 7.19 4.93 -7.70
N GLU A 102 6.98 6.11 -7.12
CA GLU A 102 7.43 7.36 -7.72
C GLU A 102 8.89 7.61 -7.33
N GLN A 103 9.78 7.67 -8.31
CA GLN A 103 11.16 8.08 -8.08
C GLN A 103 11.25 9.61 -8.10
N GLY A 104 11.66 10.21 -6.99
CA GLY A 104 11.85 11.65 -6.87
C GLY A 104 13.05 12.13 -7.69
N GLY A 105 12.86 13.18 -8.50
CA GLY A 105 13.90 13.81 -9.33
C GLY A 105 13.29 14.89 -10.25
N ALA A 106 14.12 15.51 -11.10
CA ALA A 106 13.68 16.55 -12.06
C ALA A 106 12.64 16.04 -13.09
N ASN A 107 12.52 14.72 -13.26
CA ASN A 107 11.47 14.05 -14.02
C ASN A 107 10.84 12.97 -13.15
N ILE A 108 9.59 13.15 -12.73
CA ILE A 108 8.84 12.13 -11.99
C ILE A 108 8.63 10.95 -12.94
N LYS A 109 9.19 9.80 -12.57
CA LYS A 109 8.95 8.52 -13.25
C LYS A 109 8.27 7.56 -12.28
N SER A 110 7.16 6.99 -12.70
CA SER A 110 6.47 5.91 -11.99
C SER A 110 7.01 4.58 -12.50
N ILE A 111 7.47 3.73 -11.58
CA ILE A 111 7.89 2.36 -11.89
C ILE A 111 6.90 1.41 -11.21
N TYR A 112 6.38 0.48 -12.01
CA TYR A 112 5.60 -0.65 -11.51
C TYR A 112 6.55 -1.76 -11.10
N TYR A 113 6.35 -2.35 -9.92
CA TYR A 113 7.05 -3.55 -9.51
C TYR A 113 6.07 -4.58 -8.95
N ASN A 114 6.35 -5.84 -9.21
CA ASN A 114 5.60 -6.95 -8.63
C ASN A 114 6.11 -7.15 -7.18
N ALA A 115 5.19 -7.03 -6.22
CA ALA A 115 5.46 -7.17 -4.79
C ALA A 115 5.19 -8.58 -4.27
N GLY A 116 4.91 -9.54 -5.16
CA GLY A 116 4.49 -10.89 -4.84
C GLY A 116 2.99 -10.98 -4.60
N GLN A 117 2.57 -12.01 -3.87
CA GLN A 117 1.16 -12.23 -3.55
C GLN A 117 0.70 -11.23 -2.48
N LEU A 118 -0.54 -10.76 -2.55
CA LEU A 118 -1.09 -9.81 -1.58
C LEU A 118 -0.91 -10.28 -0.13
N LYS A 119 -1.20 -11.56 0.16
CA LYS A 119 -1.07 -12.12 1.52
C LYS A 119 0.36 -12.00 2.07
N ASP A 120 1.38 -12.16 1.23
CA ASP A 120 2.79 -12.14 1.63
C ASP A 120 3.23 -10.69 1.87
N ALA A 121 2.75 -9.76 1.04
CA ALA A 121 2.98 -8.34 1.21
C ALA A 121 2.32 -7.79 2.50
N VAL A 122 1.10 -8.23 2.82
CA VAL A 122 0.39 -7.87 4.06
C VAL A 122 1.08 -8.48 5.29
N TYR A 123 1.55 -9.72 5.19
CA TYR A 123 2.35 -10.34 6.25
C TYR A 123 3.63 -9.55 6.52
N THR A 124 4.38 -9.23 5.47
CA THR A 124 5.63 -8.45 5.56
C THR A 124 5.38 -7.08 6.17
N LEU A 125 4.28 -6.42 5.79
CA LEU A 125 3.87 -5.13 6.34
C LEU A 125 3.63 -5.20 7.85
N LEU A 126 2.89 -6.21 8.32
CA LEU A 126 2.61 -6.40 9.75
C LEU A 126 3.88 -6.79 10.52
N ALA A 127 4.69 -7.69 9.98
CA ALA A 127 5.94 -8.13 10.59
C ALA A 127 6.91 -6.95 10.78
N ASN A 128 7.09 -6.12 9.76
CA ASN A 128 7.95 -4.92 9.83
C ASN A 128 7.46 -3.93 10.89
N HIS A 129 6.14 -3.77 11.03
CA HIS A 129 5.58 -2.91 12.07
C HIS A 129 5.83 -3.46 13.48
N LEU A 130 5.63 -4.75 13.69
CA LEU A 130 5.81 -5.39 15.00
C LEU A 130 7.28 -5.51 15.42
N LEU A 131 8.18 -5.71 14.45
CA LEU A 131 9.61 -5.85 14.72
C LEU A 131 10.33 -4.51 14.92
N GLY A 132 9.61 -3.39 14.77
CA GLY A 132 10.17 -2.05 14.95
C GLY A 132 11.26 -1.78 13.93
N ASP A 133 10.84 -1.46 12.70
CA ASP A 133 11.64 -0.98 11.57
C ASP A 133 13.14 -0.75 11.86
N VAL A 134 13.97 -1.78 11.63
CA VAL A 134 15.44 -1.65 11.68
C VAL A 134 15.95 -0.75 10.54
N ASN A 135 15.10 -0.35 9.57
CA ASN A 135 15.48 0.56 8.49
C ASN A 135 14.32 1.47 8.04
N GLY A 136 13.77 2.25 8.97
CA GLY A 136 12.95 3.41 8.62
C GLY A 136 13.80 4.36 7.77
N ASP A 137 13.31 4.67 6.57
CA ASP A 137 13.99 5.47 5.53
C ASP A 137 15.20 4.80 4.87
N LYS A 138 14.99 3.66 4.21
CA LYS A 138 15.54 3.36 2.87
C LYS A 138 15.16 1.95 2.43
N VAL A 139 14.08 1.84 1.66
CA VAL A 139 14.19 1.02 0.45
C VAL A 139 14.92 1.89 -0.58
N THR A 140 16.20 2.18 -0.34
CA THR A 140 17.11 2.22 -1.48
C THR A 140 17.13 0.78 -1.94
N ILE A 141 16.52 0.54 -3.11
CA ILE A 141 16.90 -0.61 -3.91
C ILE A 141 18.39 -0.42 -4.15
N ASP A 142 19.24 -1.01 -3.29
CA ASP A 142 20.66 -1.12 -3.54
C ASP A 142 20.78 -1.95 -4.82
N ARG A 143 21.00 -1.22 -5.91
CA ARG A 143 20.96 -1.70 -7.28
C ARG A 143 22.24 -2.46 -7.67
N GLU A 144 23.02 -2.94 -6.70
CA GLU A 144 24.37 -3.45 -6.96
C GLU A 144 24.61 -4.92 -6.57
N THR A 145 23.65 -5.64 -5.97
CA THR A 145 23.90 -7.04 -5.57
C THR A 145 23.00 -8.12 -6.17
N ASN A 146 22.09 -7.81 -7.09
CA ASN A 146 21.33 -8.84 -7.83
C ASN A 146 21.20 -8.62 -9.34
N SER A 147 21.94 -7.67 -9.92
CA SER A 147 21.97 -7.44 -11.38
C SER A 147 22.90 -8.39 -12.16
N GLN A 148 23.38 -9.47 -11.54
CA GLN A 148 24.29 -10.44 -12.20
C GLN A 148 23.78 -11.88 -12.32
N SER A 149 22.53 -12.17 -11.93
CA SER A 149 21.94 -13.53 -12.11
C SER A 149 20.66 -13.58 -12.93
N ILE A 150 20.22 -12.46 -13.52
CA ILE A 150 19.17 -12.44 -14.54
C ILE A 150 19.71 -11.69 -15.77
N GLN A 151 20.81 -12.19 -16.32
CA GLN A 151 21.16 -11.93 -17.71
C GLN A 151 20.72 -13.13 -18.55
N GLN A 152 19.97 -12.84 -19.60
CA GLN A 152 19.85 -13.62 -20.84
C GLN A 152 19.02 -14.90 -20.78
N GLN A 153 17.73 -14.75 -21.13
CA GLN A 153 16.82 -15.67 -21.83
C GLN A 153 15.41 -15.17 -21.47
N ASP A 154 14.84 -14.13 -22.08
CA ASP A 154 14.00 -14.32 -23.28
C ASP A 154 13.53 -12.98 -23.91
N PHE A 155 14.29 -11.88 -23.78
CA PHE A 155 13.88 -10.57 -24.32
C PHE A 155 14.56 -10.14 -25.62
N VAL A 156 15.02 -11.10 -26.44
CA VAL A 156 15.49 -10.84 -27.81
C VAL A 156 14.81 -11.80 -28.78
N ALA A 157 13.49 -11.66 -28.94
CA ALA A 157 12.75 -12.27 -30.05
C ALA A 157 11.44 -11.52 -30.33
N SER A 158 11.46 -10.19 -30.46
CA SER A 158 10.31 -9.47 -31.06
C SER A 158 10.60 -8.09 -31.66
N GLU A 159 11.86 -7.78 -31.97
CA GLU A 159 12.19 -6.61 -32.79
C GLU A 159 13.06 -7.02 -33.97
N LYS A 160 12.48 -7.83 -34.88
CA LYS A 160 12.78 -7.87 -36.33
C LYS A 160 11.61 -8.55 -37.04
N ALA A 161 10.51 -7.82 -37.17
CA ALA A 161 9.44 -8.13 -38.11
C ALA A 161 8.75 -6.82 -38.52
N ALA A 162 9.50 -5.98 -39.23
CA ALA A 162 9.01 -4.94 -40.13
C ALA A 162 10.04 -4.83 -41.28
#